data_AF-A0A6B3F893-F1
#
_entry.id   AF-A0A6B3F893-F1
#
_cell.length_a   1.000
_cell.length_b   1.000
_cell.length_c   1.000
_cell.angle_alpha   90.00
_cell.angle_beta   90.00
_cell.angle_gamma   90.00
#
_symmetry.space_group_name_H-M   'P 1'
#
loop_
_entity.id
_entity.type
_entity.pdbx_description
1 polymer ?
#
loop_
_entity_poly.entity_id
_entity_poly.type
_entity_poly.pdbx_seq_one_letter_code
_entity_poly.pdbx_strand_id
1 'polypeptide(L)'
;IGSGRALRPDDYVFPTYREHGVAWCRGVDPTLLLGMFRGVNNGGWDPTSNNFHLYTIVIGSQALHATGYAMGIGLDGADSAVVAYFGDGASSQGDVAEAFTFSAVYNAP
;
A
#
# COMPACT_ATOMS: atom_id res chain seq x y z
N ILE A 1 11.16 -5.29 4.61
CA ILE A 1 12.40 -4.50 4.85
C ILE A 1 13.15 -4.29 3.54
N GLY A 2 13.62 -5.35 2.87
CA GLY A 2 14.35 -5.22 1.59
C GLY A 2 13.58 -4.38 0.56
N SER A 3 12.34 -4.75 0.26
CA SER A 3 11.46 -3.97 -0.63
C SER A 3 11.29 -2.52 -0.16
N GLY A 4 10.97 -2.31 1.12
CA GLY A 4 10.78 -0.97 1.69
C GLY A 4 12.03 -0.07 1.65
N ARG A 5 13.24 -0.64 1.62
CA ARG A 5 14.50 0.10 1.48
C ARG A 5 14.86 0.40 0.02
N ALA A 6 14.25 -0.30 -0.93
CA ALA A 6 14.44 -0.06 -2.35
C ALA A 6 13.54 1.06 -2.90
N LEU A 7 12.49 1.42 -2.16
CA LEU A 7 11.57 2.49 -2.52
C LEU A 7 12.25 3.86 -2.49
N ARG A 8 11.87 4.72 -3.43
CA ARG A 8 12.17 6.14 -3.38
C ARG A 8 11.33 6.84 -2.31
N PRO A 9 11.74 8.04 -1.85
CA PRO A 9 10.96 8.82 -0.90
C PRO A 9 9.52 9.10 -1.36
N ASP A 10 9.32 9.30 -2.66
CA ASP A 10 8.07 9.68 -3.34
C ASP A 10 7.24 8.50 -3.86
N ASP A 11 7.70 7.25 -3.68
CA ASP A 11 6.89 6.06 -3.94
C ASP A 11 5.83 5.87 -2.85
N TYR A 12 4.68 5.30 -3.22
CA TYR A 12 3.57 5.08 -2.31
C TYR A 12 3.29 3.60 -2.05
N VAL A 13 3.04 3.24 -0.79
CA VAL A 13 2.81 1.85 -0.39
C VAL A 13 1.36 1.63 0.05
N PHE A 14 0.75 0.58 -0.50
CA PHE A 14 -0.53 0.04 -0.06
C PHE A 14 -0.32 -1.31 0.64
N PRO A 15 -0.34 -1.35 1.98
CA PRO A 15 -0.16 -2.57 2.75
C PRO A 15 -1.48 -3.34 2.95
N THR A 16 -1.36 -4.60 3.34
CA THR A 16 -2.44 -5.37 3.97
C THR A 16 -2.39 -5.11 5.48
N TYR A 17 -1.96 -6.07 6.30
CA TYR A 17 -1.85 -5.94 7.76
C TYR A 17 -0.56 -6.58 8.32
N ARG A 18 0.39 -6.96 7.46
CA ARG A 18 1.65 -7.63 7.88
C ARG A 18 2.91 -6.89 7.47
N GLU A 19 2.78 -5.70 6.90
CA GLU A 19 3.90 -4.94 6.34
C GLU A 19 4.59 -4.03 7.36
N HIS A 20 4.70 -4.45 8.64
CA HIS A 20 5.30 -3.63 9.72
C HIS A 20 6.72 -3.19 9.40
N GLY A 21 7.52 -4.09 8.79
CA GLY A 21 8.88 -3.75 8.39
C GLY A 21 8.93 -2.69 7.29
N VAL A 22 7.96 -2.67 6.38
CA VAL A 22 7.89 -1.63 5.34
C VAL A 22 7.44 -0.31 5.95
N ALA A 23 6.44 -0.35 6.85
CA ALA A 23 6.00 0.82 7.61
C ALA A 23 7.16 1.48 8.38
N TRP A 24 8.00 0.69 9.04
CA TRP A 24 9.23 1.17 9.69
C TRP A 24 10.20 1.82 8.71
N CYS A 25 10.42 1.21 7.54
CA CYS A 25 11.26 1.82 6.49
C CYS A 25 10.68 3.14 5.95
N ARG A 26 9.36 3.32 6.03
CA ARG A 26 8.64 4.54 5.66
C ARG A 26 8.50 5.56 6.80
N GLY A 27 9.12 5.30 7.95
CA GLY A 27 9.14 6.22 9.09
C GLY A 27 7.88 6.21 9.96
N VAL A 28 7.01 5.19 9.83
CA VAL A 28 5.87 5.03 10.74
C VAL A 28 6.37 4.51 12.08
N ASP A 29 6.04 5.22 13.16
CA ASP A 29 6.36 4.79 14.53
C ASP A 29 5.64 3.45 14.83
N PRO A 30 6.36 2.37 15.21
CA PRO A 30 5.77 1.07 15.51
C PRO A 30 4.69 1.10 16.58
N THR A 31 4.74 2.06 17.51
CA THR A 31 3.72 2.21 18.56
C THR A 31 2.35 2.56 17.97
N LEU A 32 2.30 3.27 16.85
CA LEU A 32 1.07 3.63 16.14
C LEU A 32 0.43 2.41 15.49
N LEU A 33 1.25 1.48 14.96
CA LEU A 33 0.80 0.20 14.40
C LEU A 33 0.13 -0.65 15.49
N LEU A 34 0.76 -0.74 16.67
CA LEU A 34 0.23 -1.50 17.80
C LEU A 34 -1.07 -0.92 18.34
N GLY A 35 -1.27 0.40 18.25
CA GLY A 35 -2.53 1.06 18.60
C GLY A 35 -3.73 0.49 17.84
N MET A 36 -3.55 0.23 16.54
CA MET A 36 -4.59 -0.37 15.71
C MET A 36 -4.90 -1.82 16.12
N PHE A 37 -3.88 -2.66 16.32
CA PHE A 37 -4.09 -4.06 16.74
C PHE A 37 -4.60 -4.21 18.17
N ARG A 38 -4.37 -3.20 19.02
CA ARG A 38 -4.98 -3.11 20.35
C ARG A 38 -6.43 -2.62 20.30
N GLY A 39 -6.89 -2.12 19.15
CA GLY A 39 -8.25 -1.59 18.98
C GLY A 39 -8.47 -0.24 19.66
N VAL A 40 -7.42 0.58 19.80
CA VAL A 40 -7.53 1.93 20.41
C VAL A 40 -7.59 3.06 19.38
N ASN A 41 -7.34 2.75 18.11
CA ASN A 41 -7.55 3.65 16.97
C ASN A 41 -7.84 2.83 15.71
N ASN A 42 -8.26 3.51 14.64
CA ASN A 42 -8.61 2.91 13.34
C ASN A 42 -7.50 3.10 12.29
N GLY A 43 -6.27 3.34 12.74
CA GLY A 43 -5.19 3.90 11.93
C GLY A 43 -4.53 5.05 12.69
N GLY A 44 -3.25 4.90 13.01
CA GLY A 44 -2.56 5.75 13.99
C GLY A 44 -1.64 6.80 13.37
N TRP A 45 -1.53 6.88 12.04
CA TRP A 45 -0.58 7.76 11.35
C TRP A 45 -1.25 8.46 10.17
N ASP A 46 -0.64 9.53 9.68
CA ASP A 46 -1.04 10.21 8.45
C ASP A 46 -0.39 9.53 7.24
N PRO A 47 -1.17 8.90 6.36
CA PRO A 47 -0.65 8.21 5.17
C PRO A 47 0.15 9.10 4.23
N THR A 48 -0.19 10.38 4.15
CA THR A 48 0.47 11.33 3.23
C THR A 48 1.86 11.71 3.73
N SER A 49 2.05 11.79 5.05
CA SER A 49 3.35 12.11 5.65
C SER A 49 4.40 11.01 5.46
N ASN A 50 3.97 9.76 5.35
CA ASN A 50 4.86 8.58 5.23
C ASN A 50 4.83 7.93 3.84
N ASN A 51 3.97 8.37 2.92
CA ASN A 51 3.57 7.63 1.70
C ASN A 51 3.35 6.13 1.96
N PHE A 52 2.64 5.84 3.05
CA PHE A 52 2.32 4.49 3.50
C PHE A 52 0.87 4.47 3.94
N HIS A 53 0.01 3.85 3.13
CA HIS A 53 -1.41 3.76 3.38
C HIS A 53 -1.70 3.10 4.74
N LEU A 54 -2.85 3.40 5.32
CA LEU A 54 -3.33 2.69 6.51
C LEU A 54 -3.45 1.19 6.21
N TYR A 55 -3.38 0.35 7.24
CA TYR A 55 -3.60 -1.07 7.04
C TYR A 55 -5.00 -1.36 6.53
N THR A 56 -5.04 -2.17 5.47
CA THR A 56 -6.28 -2.66 4.88
C THR A 56 -6.56 -4.06 5.40
N ILE A 57 -7.66 -4.22 6.12
CA ILE A 57 -8.07 -5.50 6.71
C ILE A 57 -8.91 -6.33 5.73
N VAL A 58 -9.60 -5.67 4.79
CA VAL A 58 -10.37 -6.33 3.73
C VAL A 58 -9.40 -6.89 2.69
N ILE A 59 -9.23 -8.21 2.70
CA ILE A 59 -8.22 -8.91 1.89
C ILE A 59 -8.44 -8.63 0.40
N GLY A 60 -7.42 -8.13 -0.28
CA GLY A 60 -7.38 -7.92 -1.73
C GLY A 60 -7.72 -6.49 -2.16
N SER A 61 -8.63 -5.82 -1.44
CA SER A 61 -9.12 -4.49 -1.81
C SER A 61 -8.02 -3.41 -1.98
N GLN A 62 -6.94 -3.50 -1.22
CA GLN A 62 -5.80 -2.58 -1.32
C GLN A 62 -5.11 -2.62 -2.70
N ALA A 63 -5.19 -3.74 -3.42
CA ALA A 63 -4.58 -3.86 -4.74
C ALA A 63 -5.28 -2.96 -5.76
N LEU A 64 -6.62 -2.92 -5.77
CA LEU A 64 -7.37 -2.02 -6.64
C LEU A 64 -7.17 -0.55 -6.27
N HIS A 65 -7.15 -0.23 -4.97
CA HIS A 65 -6.85 1.13 -4.52
C HIS A 65 -5.44 1.57 -4.93
N ALA A 66 -4.45 0.67 -4.85
CA ALA A 66 -3.10 0.93 -5.34
C ALA A 66 -3.09 1.19 -6.84
N THR A 67 -3.78 0.37 -7.64
CA THR A 67 -3.90 0.57 -9.09
C THR A 67 -4.54 1.92 -9.42
N GLY A 68 -5.60 2.32 -8.72
CA GLY A 68 -6.24 3.63 -8.93
C GLY A 68 -5.31 4.80 -8.58
N TYR A 69 -4.55 4.68 -7.49
CA TYR A 69 -3.56 5.69 -7.10
C TYR A 69 -2.41 5.78 -8.13
N ALA A 70 -1.92 4.64 -8.62
CA ALA A 70 -0.92 4.55 -9.67
C ALA A 70 -1.37 5.21 -10.98
N MET A 71 -2.61 4.94 -11.40
CA MET A 71 -3.22 5.63 -12.54
C MET A 71 -3.22 7.15 -12.35
N GLY A 72 -3.53 7.63 -11.13
CA GLY A 72 -3.43 9.05 -10.77
C GLY A 72 -2.02 9.62 -10.95
N ILE A 73 -1.00 8.94 -10.42
CA ILE A 73 0.41 9.33 -10.61
C ILE A 73 0.76 9.45 -12.10
N GLY A 74 0.36 8.46 -12.92
CA GLY A 74 0.60 8.49 -14.35
C GLY A 74 -0.10 9.66 -15.06
N LEU A 75 -1.32 10.01 -14.64
CA LEU A 75 -2.06 11.17 -15.16
C LEU A 75 -1.43 12.50 -14.76
N ASP A 76 -0.83 12.56 -13.57
CA ASP A 76 -0.08 13.73 -13.09
C ASP A 76 1.30 13.87 -13.77
N GLY A 77 1.73 12.88 -14.57
CA GLY A 77 3.03 12.86 -15.24
C GLY A 77 4.21 12.71 -14.28
N ALA A 78 3.95 12.19 -13.08
CA ALA A 78 4.98 11.92 -12.09
C ALA A 78 5.65 10.55 -12.34
N ASP A 79 6.91 10.45 -11.94
CA ASP A 79 7.74 9.25 -12.15
C ASP A 79 7.74 8.32 -10.91
N SER A 80 6.83 8.51 -9.95
CA SER A 80 6.73 7.67 -8.74
C SER A 80 6.16 6.30 -9.05
N ALA A 81 6.52 5.30 -8.24
CA ALA A 81 5.93 3.96 -8.31
C ALA A 81 4.94 3.71 -7.16
N VAL A 82 4.00 2.80 -7.37
CA VAL A 82 3.10 2.31 -6.33
C VAL A 82 3.34 0.85 -6.03
N VAL A 83 3.49 0.51 -4.76
CA VAL A 83 3.67 -0.89 -4.33
C VAL A 83 2.49 -1.36 -3.50
N ALA A 84 1.77 -2.35 -4.03
CA ALA A 84 0.76 -3.10 -3.31
C ALA A 84 1.37 -4.36 -2.69
N TYR A 85 1.05 -4.64 -1.43
CA TYR A 85 1.38 -5.89 -0.75
C TYR A 85 0.11 -6.72 -0.54
N PHE A 86 0.18 -8.02 -0.82
CA PHE A 86 -0.87 -8.99 -0.55
C PHE A 86 -0.27 -10.38 -0.35
N GLY A 87 -0.97 -11.25 0.38
CA GLY A 87 -0.56 -12.64 0.60
C GLY A 87 -1.05 -13.59 -0.50
N ASP A 88 -0.58 -14.82 -0.49
CA ASP A 88 -1.01 -15.86 -1.44
C ASP A 88 -2.53 -16.12 -1.37
N GLY A 89 -3.11 -16.20 -0.17
CA GLY A 89 -4.57 -16.35 -0.04
C GLY A 89 -5.36 -15.16 -0.63
N ALA A 90 -4.75 -13.98 -0.67
CA ALA A 90 -5.37 -12.80 -1.27
C ALA A 90 -5.39 -12.87 -2.81
N SER A 91 -4.48 -13.63 -3.44
CA SER A 91 -4.44 -13.75 -4.90
C SER A 91 -5.67 -14.47 -5.48
N SER A 92 -6.49 -15.11 -4.63
CA SER A 92 -7.77 -15.70 -5.01
C SER A 92 -8.95 -14.72 -4.92
N GLN A 93 -8.74 -13.48 -4.47
CA GLN A 93 -9.79 -12.46 -4.43
C GLN A 93 -9.97 -11.84 -5.82
N GLY A 94 -11.23 -11.54 -6.16
CA GLY A 94 -11.59 -10.85 -7.42
C GLY A 94 -10.85 -9.53 -7.56
N ASP A 95 -10.81 -8.73 -6.49
CA ASP A 95 -10.13 -7.44 -6.45
C ASP A 95 -8.66 -7.52 -6.91
N VAL A 96 -7.92 -8.58 -6.54
CA VAL A 96 -6.51 -8.73 -6.96
C VAL A 96 -6.42 -9.06 -8.44
N ALA A 97 -7.31 -9.90 -8.97
CA ALA A 97 -7.36 -10.21 -10.40
C ALA A 97 -7.75 -8.99 -11.24
N GLU A 98 -8.69 -8.20 -10.77
CA GLU A 98 -9.08 -6.93 -11.40
C GLU A 98 -7.94 -5.91 -11.34
N ALA A 99 -7.23 -5.80 -10.21
CA ALA A 99 -6.09 -4.91 -10.06
C ALA A 99 -4.99 -5.17 -11.09
N PHE A 100 -4.64 -6.44 -11.34
CA PHE A 100 -3.69 -6.81 -12.38
C PHE A 100 -4.16 -6.45 -13.78
N THR A 101 -5.45 -6.66 -14.07
CA THR A 101 -6.03 -6.32 -15.37
C THR A 101 -5.99 -4.82 -15.61
N PHE A 102 -6.45 -4.03 -14.62
CA PHE A 102 -6.45 -2.58 -14.73
C PHE A 102 -5.05 -2.01 -14.79
N SER A 103 -4.11 -2.45 -13.93
CA SER A 103 -2.75 -1.93 -13.95
C SER A 103 -2.06 -2.19 -15.28
N ALA A 104 -2.30 -3.36 -15.89
CA ALA A 104 -1.77 -3.70 -17.20
C ALA A 104 -2.38 -2.86 -18.33
N VAL A 105 -3.71 -2.69 -18.35
CA VAL A 105 -4.41 -1.93 -19.41
C VAL A 105 -4.04 -0.44 -19.37
N TYR A 106 -3.93 0.14 -18.18
CA TYR A 106 -3.63 1.55 -18.00
C TYR A 106 -2.14 1.88 -17.93
N ASN A 107 -1.25 0.87 -17.99
CA ASN A 107 0.18 1.01 -17.74
C ASN A 107 0.47 1.77 -16.44
N ALA A 108 -0.22 1.39 -15.37
CA ALA A 108 -0.15 2.09 -14.09
C ALA A 108 1.20 1.78 -13.39
N PRO A 109 1.96 2.81 -12.95
CA PRO A 109 3.29 2.67 -12.33
C PRO A 109 3.28 2.26 -10.84
#